data_AF-A0A7X2MS40-F1
#
_entry.id   AF-A0A7X2MS40-F1
#
_cell.length_a   1.000
_cell.length_b   1.000
_cell.length_c   1.000
_cell.angle_alpha   90.00
_cell.angle_beta   90.00
_cell.angle_gamma   90.00
#
_symmetry.space_group_name_H-M   'P 1'
#
loop_
_entity.id
_entity.type
_entity.pdbx_description
1 polymer ?
#
loop_
_entity_poly.entity_id
_entity_poly.type
_entity_poly.pdbx_seq_one_letter_code
_entity_poly.pdbx_strand_id
1 'polypeptide(L)'
;PNNGSAGTNYGSKNNQMSGDSSMLAQHTSAITAGSVDVTSHKGDIAISGSTLTGTSGVSLNAEQGKISVVAGEDRQQASTSGSDHAIGDLGGDGYSGTVGVGHNSWKNASTGTQQNTVRSGIVSTLGNVSINAGKDVNLQGADVYAGNSLSVNGENIHLDPSKDTHEGSSSSKSSQYGITAQVSGYGVSMAQAADKVAQSHKQSDDPRLQAIYAAQAAMTALSAYNQNTAAVKVTVSATVGSSHQSVEQKSTQQSGSVLKAGGDVAVTAKQDITGEGVKISGDNVSLNAG
;
A
#
# COMPACT_ATOMS: atom_id res chain seq x y z
N PRO A 1 -21.81 37.07 23.93
CA PRO A 1 -22.80 36.00 24.16
C PRO A 1 -23.76 35.91 22.97
N ASN A 2 -23.39 35.10 21.97
CA ASN A 2 -24.27 34.80 20.84
C ASN A 2 -24.94 33.45 21.12
N ASN A 3 -26.21 33.50 21.52
CA ASN A 3 -27.02 32.31 21.78
C ASN A 3 -27.38 31.67 20.44
N GLY A 4 -26.49 30.82 19.93
CA GLY A 4 -26.86 29.85 18.91
C GLY A 4 -27.83 28.85 19.54
N SER A 5 -29.09 28.88 19.10
CA SER A 5 -30.11 27.91 19.47
C SER A 5 -29.54 26.50 19.36
N ALA A 6 -29.57 25.75 20.46
CA ALA A 6 -29.39 24.31 20.44
C ALA A 6 -30.53 23.73 19.59
N GLY A 7 -30.26 23.53 18.30
CA GLY A 7 -31.16 22.80 17.42
C GLY A 7 -31.35 21.42 18.00
N THR A 8 -32.55 21.12 18.48
CA THR A 8 -32.94 19.76 18.82
C THR A 8 -32.95 18.97 17.51
N ASN A 9 -31.92 18.18 17.28
CA ASN A 9 -31.88 17.23 16.18
C ASN A 9 -33.05 16.24 16.36
N TYR A 10 -34.17 16.47 15.66
CA TYR A 10 -35.26 15.50 15.58
C TYR A 10 -34.90 14.49 14.50
N GLY A 11 -34.56 13.27 14.90
CA GLY A 11 -34.25 12.20 13.95
C GLY A 11 -33.71 10.93 14.60
N SER A 12 -33.81 9.82 13.86
CA SER A 12 -33.21 8.55 14.23
C SER A 12 -31.99 8.28 13.35
N LYS A 13 -30.88 7.87 13.97
CA LYS A 13 -29.66 7.45 13.29
C LYS A 13 -29.32 6.03 13.72
N ASN A 14 -29.13 5.15 12.74
CA ASN A 14 -28.69 3.79 12.97
C ASN A 14 -27.38 3.55 12.22
N ASN A 15 -26.38 3.02 12.93
CA ASN A 15 -25.05 2.77 12.39
C ASN A 15 -24.73 1.29 12.54
N GLN A 16 -24.25 0.66 11.48
CA GLN A 16 -23.76 -0.71 11.48
C GLN A 16 -22.33 -0.72 10.99
N MET A 17 -21.46 -1.42 11.70
CA MET A 17 -20.05 -1.60 11.33
C MET A 17 -19.67 -3.06 11.50
N SER A 18 -18.95 -3.60 10.52
CA SER A 18 -18.39 -4.95 10.55
C SER A 18 -16.94 -4.89 10.09
N GLY A 19 -16.09 -5.71 10.72
CA GLY A 19 -14.68 -5.79 10.40
C GLY A 19 -14.20 -7.23 10.48
N ASP A 20 -13.36 -7.61 9.54
CA ASP A 20 -12.64 -8.87 9.49
C ASP A 20 -11.15 -8.60 9.29
N SER A 21 -10.31 -9.35 9.99
CA SER A 21 -8.86 -9.28 9.80
C SER A 21 -8.24 -10.67 9.93
N SER A 22 -7.33 -10.99 9.02
CA SER A 22 -6.52 -12.21 9.06
C SER A 22 -5.05 -11.88 8.90
N MET A 23 -4.21 -12.65 9.59
CA MET A 23 -2.76 -12.55 9.54
C MET A 23 -2.18 -13.94 9.33
N LEU A 24 -1.35 -14.09 8.30
CA LEU A 24 -0.43 -15.19 8.10
C LEU A 24 0.96 -14.67 8.45
N ALA A 25 1.59 -15.28 9.46
CA ALA A 25 2.98 -15.03 9.81
C ALA A 25 3.79 -16.29 9.50
N GLN A 26 4.82 -16.18 8.66
CA GLN A 26 5.70 -17.28 8.35
C GLN A 26 6.89 -17.28 9.33
N HIS A 27 7.03 -18.36 10.10
CA HIS A 27 8.15 -18.51 11.01
C HIS A 27 9.38 -19.07 10.30
N THR A 28 10.53 -18.41 10.49
CA THR A 28 11.81 -18.84 9.93
C THR A 28 12.33 -20.08 10.62
N SER A 29 12.72 -21.09 9.82
CA SER A 29 13.46 -22.25 10.32
C SER A 29 14.96 -22.01 10.18
N ALA A 30 15.75 -22.48 11.16
CA ALA A 30 17.20 -22.32 11.16
C ALA A 30 17.90 -23.67 11.37
N ILE A 31 18.84 -24.00 10.51
CA ILE A 31 19.76 -25.14 10.67
C ILE A 31 21.16 -24.57 10.90
N THR A 32 21.77 -24.91 12.03
CA THR A 32 23.15 -24.48 12.36
C THR A 32 24.01 -25.70 12.66
N ALA A 33 25.12 -25.85 11.95
CA ALA A 33 26.03 -26.99 12.11
C ALA A 33 27.50 -26.60 11.80
N GLY A 34 28.42 -27.54 12.00
CA GLY A 34 29.80 -27.40 11.51
C GLY A 34 29.83 -27.31 9.98
N SER A 35 29.20 -28.27 9.31
CA SER A 35 28.92 -28.23 7.88
C SER A 35 27.46 -28.59 7.63
N VAL A 36 26.85 -28.00 6.60
CA VAL A 36 25.48 -28.31 6.18
C VAL A 36 25.54 -28.80 4.74
N ASP A 37 25.17 -30.06 4.50
CA ASP A 37 25.11 -30.65 3.17
C ASP A 37 23.67 -31.09 2.87
N VAL A 38 23.06 -30.51 1.84
CA VAL A 38 21.70 -30.85 1.38
C VAL A 38 21.81 -31.36 -0.05
N THR A 39 21.47 -32.64 -0.24
CA THR A 39 21.57 -33.29 -1.56
C THR A 39 20.22 -33.84 -2.00
N SER A 40 19.85 -33.56 -3.25
CA SER A 40 18.72 -34.17 -3.93
C SER A 40 19.20 -34.80 -5.24
N HIS A 41 18.97 -36.10 -5.39
CA HIS A 41 19.38 -36.84 -6.58
C HIS A 41 18.41 -36.68 -7.76
N LYS A 42 17.10 -36.55 -7.49
CA LYS A 42 16.05 -36.53 -8.53
C LYS A 42 15.10 -35.36 -8.45
N GLY A 43 14.97 -34.75 -7.27
CA GLY A 43 14.04 -33.66 -7.01
C GLY A 43 14.75 -32.32 -6.88
N ASP A 44 13.98 -31.34 -6.43
CA ASP A 44 14.43 -29.97 -6.23
C ASP A 44 14.81 -29.71 -4.77
N ILE A 45 15.64 -28.70 -4.53
CA ILE A 45 15.89 -28.16 -3.18
C ILE A 45 15.16 -26.82 -3.10
N ALA A 46 14.23 -26.69 -2.16
CA ALA A 46 13.50 -25.46 -1.91
C ALA A 46 13.72 -24.98 -0.47
N ILE A 47 14.16 -23.73 -0.33
CA ILE A 47 14.38 -23.04 0.94
C ILE A 47 13.52 -21.78 0.91
N SER A 48 12.53 -21.69 1.79
CA SER A 48 11.65 -20.53 1.91
C SER A 48 11.69 -19.97 3.32
N GLY A 49 11.95 -18.67 3.42
CA GLY A 49 12.09 -17.93 4.67
C GLY A 49 12.88 -18.67 5.73
N SER A 50 14.01 -19.29 5.37
CA SER A 50 14.78 -20.17 6.26
C SER A 50 16.28 -19.88 6.16
N THR A 51 17.02 -20.21 7.21
CA THR A 51 18.47 -19.97 7.30
C THR A 51 19.26 -21.26 7.47
N LEU A 52 20.30 -21.44 6.65
CA LEU A 52 21.28 -22.52 6.76
C LEU A 52 22.63 -21.90 7.14
N THR A 53 23.17 -22.29 8.29
CA THR A 53 24.44 -21.77 8.81
C THR A 53 25.43 -22.90 9.04
N GLY A 54 26.55 -22.88 8.32
CA GLY A 54 27.69 -23.78 8.48
C GLY A 54 28.92 -23.01 8.96
N THR A 55 29.68 -23.54 9.93
CA THR A 55 30.96 -22.91 10.29
C THR A 55 32.02 -23.15 9.21
N SER A 56 32.14 -24.40 8.76
CA SER A 56 33.14 -24.90 7.81
C SER A 56 32.65 -24.96 6.36
N GLY A 57 31.34 -24.93 6.13
CA GLY A 57 30.79 -24.92 4.77
C GLY A 57 29.29 -25.16 4.70
N VAL A 58 28.68 -24.72 3.61
CA VAL A 58 27.31 -25.11 3.23
C VAL A 58 27.30 -25.56 1.77
N SER A 59 26.78 -26.75 1.50
CA SER A 59 26.64 -27.31 0.16
C SER A 59 25.20 -27.66 -0.14
N LEU A 60 24.66 -27.13 -1.24
CA LEU A 60 23.37 -27.51 -1.80
C LEU A 60 23.62 -28.15 -3.16
N ASN A 61 23.18 -29.40 -3.33
CA ASN A 61 23.39 -30.15 -4.57
C ASN A 61 22.10 -30.81 -5.04
N ALA A 62 21.48 -30.27 -6.09
CA ALA A 62 20.33 -30.87 -6.76
C ALA A 62 20.78 -31.43 -8.11
N GLU A 63 21.10 -32.72 -8.19
CA GLU A 63 21.78 -33.32 -9.36
C GLU A 63 20.98 -33.23 -10.66
N GLN A 64 19.65 -33.39 -10.58
CA GLN A 64 18.73 -33.34 -11.73
C GLN A 64 17.64 -32.28 -11.57
N GLY A 65 17.61 -31.62 -10.43
CA GLY A 65 16.58 -30.65 -10.05
C GLY A 65 17.07 -29.21 -10.10
N LYS A 66 16.17 -28.32 -9.72
CA LYS A 66 16.47 -26.90 -9.48
C LYS A 66 16.73 -26.64 -8.00
N ILE A 67 17.40 -25.53 -7.72
CA ILE A 67 17.55 -25.01 -6.36
C ILE A 67 16.83 -23.66 -6.28
N SER A 68 15.89 -23.52 -5.34
CA SER A 68 15.13 -22.29 -5.13
C SER A 68 15.29 -21.82 -3.69
N VAL A 69 15.84 -20.63 -3.50
CA VAL A 69 16.01 -19.97 -2.20
C VAL A 69 15.24 -18.66 -2.25
N VAL A 70 14.09 -18.63 -1.60
CA VAL A 70 13.14 -17.52 -1.68
C VAL A 70 12.88 -16.97 -0.29
N ALA A 71 12.63 -15.67 -0.17
CA ALA A 71 12.12 -15.12 1.08
C ALA A 71 10.76 -15.78 1.47
N GLY A 72 10.48 -15.85 2.77
CA GLY A 72 9.16 -16.19 3.28
C GLY A 72 8.19 -15.03 3.10
N GLU A 73 6.91 -15.28 3.32
CA GLU A 73 5.87 -14.27 3.12
C GLU A 73 5.00 -14.13 4.38
N ASP A 74 4.97 -12.92 4.94
CA ASP A 74 3.94 -12.51 5.89
C ASP A 74 2.81 -11.82 5.13
N ARG A 75 1.56 -12.19 5.40
CA ARG A 75 0.38 -11.63 4.75
C ARG A 75 -0.63 -11.14 5.77
N GLN A 76 -0.97 -9.87 5.71
CA GLN A 76 -2.03 -9.26 6.53
C GLN A 76 -3.17 -8.78 5.63
N GLN A 77 -4.38 -9.15 5.99
CA GLN A 77 -5.59 -8.71 5.30
C GLN A 77 -6.55 -8.14 6.34
N ALA A 78 -7.07 -6.96 6.07
CA ALA A 78 -8.09 -6.33 6.88
C ALA A 78 -9.18 -5.76 5.98
N SER A 79 -10.44 -6.01 6.32
CA SER A 79 -11.58 -5.39 5.65
C SER A 79 -12.55 -4.87 6.69
N THR A 80 -13.02 -3.65 6.49
CA THR A 80 -14.03 -3.01 7.34
C THR A 80 -15.09 -2.41 6.45
N SER A 81 -16.35 -2.64 6.78
CA SER A 81 -17.49 -2.01 6.13
C SER A 81 -18.41 -1.38 7.16
N GLY A 82 -19.09 -0.33 6.75
CA GLY A 82 -20.10 0.32 7.57
C GLY A 82 -21.23 0.88 6.73
N SER A 83 -22.38 1.03 7.36
CA SER A 83 -23.54 1.71 6.79
C SER A 83 -24.27 2.50 7.86
N ASP A 84 -24.63 3.72 7.52
CA ASP A 84 -25.35 4.65 8.37
C ASP A 84 -26.66 5.03 7.69
N HIS A 85 -27.75 4.97 8.45
CA HIS A 85 -29.05 5.43 8.03
C HIS A 85 -29.52 6.55 8.96
N ALA A 86 -29.87 7.70 8.38
CA ALA A 86 -30.39 8.85 9.09
C ALA A 86 -31.80 9.21 8.57
N ILE A 87 -32.71 9.52 9.49
CA ILE A 87 -34.06 10.03 9.18
C ILE A 87 -34.30 11.24 10.07
N GLY A 88 -34.65 12.38 9.50
CA GLY A 88 -34.90 13.62 10.23
C GLY A 88 -33.96 14.73 9.76
N ASP A 89 -33.34 15.46 10.69
CA ASP A 89 -32.36 16.48 10.33
C ASP A 89 -31.07 15.86 9.75
N LEU A 90 -30.80 16.14 8.47
CA LEU A 90 -29.61 15.72 7.73
C LEU A 90 -28.46 16.73 7.85
N GLY A 91 -28.68 17.85 8.53
CA GLY A 91 -27.68 18.89 8.80
C GLY A 91 -27.85 20.15 7.96
N GLY A 92 -27.10 21.17 8.36
CA GLY A 92 -27.15 22.51 7.82
C GLY A 92 -25.87 23.29 8.14
N ASP A 93 -25.58 24.32 7.36
CA ASP A 93 -24.39 25.18 7.50
C ASP A 93 -24.67 26.48 8.29
N GLY A 94 -25.78 26.51 9.02
CA GLY A 94 -26.25 27.67 9.79
C GLY A 94 -27.14 28.64 9.00
N TYR A 95 -27.21 28.50 7.67
CA TYR A 95 -28.06 29.31 6.78
C TYR A 95 -28.97 28.47 5.87
N SER A 96 -28.64 27.18 5.74
CA SER A 96 -29.48 26.15 5.17
C SER A 96 -29.74 25.05 6.19
N GLY A 97 -30.90 24.40 6.10
CA GLY A 97 -31.22 23.20 6.87
C GLY A 97 -31.88 22.18 5.95
N THR A 98 -31.47 20.92 6.06
CA THR A 98 -32.04 19.82 5.27
C THR A 98 -32.70 18.81 6.19
N VAL A 99 -33.98 18.55 5.97
CA VAL A 99 -34.71 17.47 6.64
C VAL A 99 -35.04 16.40 5.61
N GLY A 100 -34.73 15.14 5.92
CA GLY A 100 -34.91 14.05 4.97
C GLY A 100 -34.43 12.69 5.45
N VAL A 101 -34.23 11.79 4.49
CA VAL A 101 -33.64 10.47 4.69
C VAL A 101 -32.30 10.39 3.98
N GLY A 102 -31.29 9.88 4.68
CA GLY A 102 -29.94 9.72 4.19
C GLY A 102 -29.44 8.32 4.46
N HIS A 103 -28.77 7.73 3.48
CA HIS A 103 -28.10 6.46 3.61
C HIS A 103 -26.67 6.58 3.06
N ASN A 104 -25.70 6.26 3.91
CA ASN A 104 -24.29 6.25 3.58
C ASN A 104 -23.73 4.86 3.82
N SER A 105 -22.98 4.30 2.89
CA SER A 105 -22.24 3.06 3.09
C SER A 105 -20.80 3.24 2.66
N TRP A 106 -19.89 2.58 3.36
CA TRP A 106 -18.48 2.61 3.05
C TRP A 106 -17.84 1.24 3.28
N LYS A 107 -16.81 0.95 2.50
CA LYS A 107 -16.02 -0.27 2.59
C LYS A 107 -14.56 0.10 2.38
N ASN A 108 -13.72 -0.26 3.33
CA ASN A 108 -12.27 -0.18 3.24
C ASN A 108 -11.72 -1.61 3.30
N ALA A 109 -10.85 -1.96 2.37
CA ALA A 109 -10.11 -3.23 2.42
C ALA A 109 -8.65 -2.96 2.13
N SER A 110 -7.79 -3.54 2.95
CA SER A 110 -6.34 -3.41 2.88
C SER A 110 -5.71 -4.79 2.90
N THR A 111 -4.76 -5.03 2.01
CA THR A 111 -3.95 -6.25 1.94
C THR A 111 -2.49 -5.82 1.91
N GLY A 112 -1.70 -6.30 2.88
CA GLY A 112 -0.25 -6.17 2.87
C GLY A 112 0.39 -7.54 2.74
N THR A 113 1.38 -7.67 1.86
CA THR A 113 2.31 -8.81 1.82
C THR A 113 3.71 -8.27 2.06
N GLN A 114 4.42 -8.88 2.99
CA GLN A 114 5.79 -8.51 3.33
C GLN A 114 6.67 -9.74 3.09
N GLN A 115 7.54 -9.68 2.10
CA GLN A 115 8.51 -10.74 1.80
C GLN A 115 9.90 -10.36 2.32
N ASN A 116 10.22 -9.07 2.42
CA ASN A 116 11.54 -8.62 2.84
C ASN A 116 11.84 -8.83 4.33
N THR A 117 10.85 -9.13 5.18
CA THR A 117 11.07 -9.39 6.62
C THR A 117 11.52 -10.81 6.92
N VAL A 118 11.23 -11.78 6.05
CA VAL A 118 11.52 -13.21 6.26
C VAL A 118 12.53 -13.69 5.23
N ARG A 119 13.68 -13.03 5.14
CA ARG A 119 14.69 -13.37 4.12
C ARG A 119 15.26 -14.77 4.34
N SER A 120 15.58 -15.47 3.25
CA SER A 120 16.31 -16.73 3.33
C SER A 120 17.81 -16.49 3.34
N GLY A 121 18.52 -17.24 4.18
CA GLY A 121 19.95 -17.07 4.39
C GLY A 121 20.73 -18.36 4.17
N ILE A 122 21.82 -18.30 3.42
CA ILE A 122 22.81 -19.39 3.33
C ILE A 122 24.15 -18.81 3.75
N VAL A 123 24.67 -19.26 4.88
CA VAL A 123 25.83 -18.64 5.51
C VAL A 123 26.87 -19.71 5.82
N SER A 124 28.06 -19.57 5.25
CA SER A 124 29.27 -20.20 5.78
C SER A 124 30.14 -19.17 6.47
N THR A 125 30.43 -19.33 7.76
CA THR A 125 31.17 -18.31 8.53
C THR A 125 32.65 -18.25 8.15
N LEU A 126 33.31 -19.40 8.02
CA LEU A 126 34.75 -19.51 7.74
C LEU A 126 35.04 -20.24 6.43
N GLY A 127 34.07 -20.99 5.92
CA GLY A 127 34.26 -21.87 4.78
C GLY A 127 33.55 -21.42 3.52
N ASN A 128 33.29 -22.39 2.66
CA ASN A 128 32.73 -22.15 1.33
C ASN A 128 31.21 -22.33 1.34
N VAL A 129 30.54 -21.63 0.42
CA VAL A 129 29.17 -21.95 0.02
C VAL A 129 29.17 -22.46 -1.41
N SER A 130 28.57 -23.61 -1.63
CA SER A 130 28.45 -24.24 -2.95
C SER A 130 27.00 -24.54 -3.26
N ILE A 131 26.46 -23.98 -4.34
CA ILE A 131 25.09 -24.19 -4.81
C ILE A 131 25.19 -24.79 -6.21
N ASN A 132 24.80 -26.05 -6.38
CA ASN A 132 24.89 -26.77 -7.65
C ASN A 132 23.53 -27.33 -8.02
N ALA A 133 22.91 -26.78 -9.06
CA ALA A 133 21.70 -27.30 -9.65
C ALA A 133 22.00 -27.97 -11.00
N GLY A 134 21.37 -29.11 -11.25
CA GLY A 134 21.36 -29.75 -12.56
C GLY A 134 20.58 -28.90 -13.58
N LYS A 135 19.57 -28.18 -13.08
CA LYS A 135 18.72 -27.20 -13.78
C LYS A 135 18.95 -25.80 -13.21
N ASP A 136 17.89 -25.02 -13.00
CA ASP A 136 17.99 -23.61 -12.63
C ASP A 136 18.32 -23.38 -11.15
N VAL A 137 18.96 -22.23 -10.88
CA VAL A 137 19.11 -21.67 -9.53
C VAL A 137 18.29 -20.39 -9.45
N ASN A 138 17.35 -20.32 -8.52
CA ASN A 138 16.57 -19.13 -8.24
C ASN A 138 16.86 -18.60 -6.83
N LEU A 139 17.41 -17.40 -6.73
CA LEU A 139 17.68 -16.69 -5.48
C LEU A 139 16.82 -15.44 -5.43
N GLN A 140 15.70 -15.49 -4.70
CA GLN A 140 14.76 -14.38 -4.59
C GLN A 140 14.75 -13.80 -3.17
N GLY A 141 15.27 -12.58 -3.00
CA GLY A 141 15.37 -11.96 -1.68
C GLY A 141 16.27 -12.73 -0.70
N ALA A 142 17.21 -13.52 -1.23
CA ALA A 142 18.09 -14.38 -0.43
C ALA A 142 19.43 -13.70 -0.13
N ASP A 143 19.98 -13.97 1.04
CA ASP A 143 21.33 -13.57 1.43
C ASP A 143 22.23 -14.81 1.45
N VAL A 144 23.25 -14.81 0.60
CA VAL A 144 24.26 -15.86 0.53
C VAL A 144 25.60 -15.29 0.94
N TYR A 145 26.18 -15.82 2.01
CA TYR A 145 27.47 -15.39 2.55
C TYR A 145 28.42 -16.58 2.68
N ALA A 146 29.62 -16.47 2.13
CA ALA A 146 30.71 -17.40 2.34
C ALA A 146 31.90 -16.71 3.01
N GLY A 147 32.47 -17.33 4.05
CA GLY A 147 33.68 -16.84 4.70
C GLY A 147 34.92 -16.93 3.80
N ASN A 148 34.95 -17.91 2.90
CA ASN A 148 36.03 -18.12 1.94
C ASN A 148 35.52 -17.96 0.50
N SER A 149 35.02 -19.00 -0.18
CA SER A 149 34.52 -18.86 -1.56
C SER A 149 33.04 -19.20 -1.73
N LEU A 150 32.39 -18.51 -2.66
CA LEU A 150 31.00 -18.75 -3.08
C LEU A 150 30.98 -19.25 -4.52
N SER A 151 30.40 -20.43 -4.74
CA SER A 151 30.15 -20.98 -6.08
C SER A 151 28.66 -21.22 -6.29
N VAL A 152 28.13 -20.73 -7.41
CA VAL A 152 26.75 -20.99 -7.84
C VAL A 152 26.78 -21.52 -9.27
N ASN A 153 26.29 -22.74 -9.47
CA ASN A 153 26.27 -23.43 -10.75
C ASN A 153 24.85 -23.89 -11.09
N GLY A 154 24.40 -23.64 -12.32
CA GLY A 154 23.08 -24.03 -12.80
C GLY A 154 22.98 -24.02 -14.33
N GLU A 155 21.84 -24.43 -14.85
CA GLU A 155 21.47 -24.24 -16.25
C GLU A 155 21.17 -22.76 -16.51
N ASN A 156 20.20 -22.20 -15.78
CA ASN A 156 19.94 -20.78 -15.68
C ASN A 156 20.08 -20.30 -14.23
N ILE A 157 20.47 -19.04 -14.04
CA ILE A 157 20.60 -18.42 -12.72
C ILE A 157 19.75 -17.15 -12.69
N HIS A 158 18.77 -17.14 -11.80
CA HIS A 158 17.87 -16.02 -11.53
C HIS A 158 18.15 -15.44 -10.15
N LEU A 159 18.50 -14.17 -10.11
CA LEU A 159 18.83 -13.42 -8.91
C LEU A 159 17.80 -12.29 -8.75
N ASP A 160 16.60 -12.63 -8.31
CA ASP A 160 15.47 -11.70 -8.28
C ASP A 160 15.30 -11.00 -6.92
N PRO A 161 14.66 -9.82 -6.88
CA PRO A 161 14.31 -9.18 -5.64
C PRO A 161 13.07 -9.82 -5.01
N SER A 162 13.03 -9.88 -3.67
CA SER A 162 11.78 -10.07 -2.92
C SER A 162 10.94 -8.79 -2.96
N LYS A 163 9.61 -8.94 -2.91
CA LYS A 163 8.66 -7.84 -3.11
C LYS A 163 7.76 -7.69 -1.89
N ASP A 164 7.74 -6.50 -1.32
CA ASP A 164 6.69 -6.08 -0.40
C ASP A 164 5.60 -5.38 -1.20
N THR A 165 4.35 -5.77 -0.98
CA THR A 165 3.21 -5.13 -1.64
C THR A 165 2.20 -4.66 -0.61
N HIS A 166 1.67 -3.47 -0.83
CA HIS A 166 0.55 -2.96 -0.07
C HIS A 166 -0.54 -2.50 -1.03
N GLU A 167 -1.72 -3.08 -0.90
CA GLU A 167 -2.90 -2.75 -1.67
C GLU A 167 -4.00 -2.26 -0.73
N GLY A 168 -4.42 -1.01 -0.90
CA GLY A 168 -5.53 -0.40 -0.18
C GLY A 168 -6.66 -0.07 -1.14
N SER A 169 -7.89 -0.35 -0.75
CA SER A 169 -9.10 0.03 -1.48
C SER A 169 -10.09 0.67 -0.52
N SER A 170 -10.71 1.77 -0.96
CA SER A 170 -11.75 2.45 -0.23
C SER A 170 -12.88 2.77 -1.19
N SER A 171 -14.11 2.44 -0.81
CA SER A 171 -15.30 2.80 -1.55
C SER A 171 -16.34 3.38 -0.61
N SER A 172 -16.94 4.49 -1.01
CA SER A 172 -18.04 5.13 -0.30
C SER A 172 -19.20 5.39 -1.25
N LYS A 173 -20.42 5.18 -0.78
CA LYS A 173 -21.65 5.49 -1.49
C LYS A 173 -22.57 6.25 -0.55
N SER A 174 -22.97 7.45 -0.95
CA SER A 174 -23.97 8.23 -0.21
C SER A 174 -25.19 8.44 -1.08
N SER A 175 -26.36 8.44 -0.45
CA SER A 175 -27.62 8.76 -1.08
C SER A 175 -28.49 9.52 -0.09
N GLN A 176 -29.08 10.62 -0.53
CA GLN A 176 -29.95 11.43 0.31
C GLN A 176 -31.14 11.97 -0.47
N TYR A 177 -32.27 12.03 0.22
CA TYR A 177 -33.51 12.60 -0.24
C TYR A 177 -34.02 13.52 0.86
N GLY A 178 -34.21 14.80 0.57
CA GLY A 178 -34.65 15.75 1.57
C GLY A 178 -35.30 16.99 0.99
N ILE A 179 -35.91 17.76 1.87
CA ILE A 179 -36.31 19.13 1.59
C ILE A 179 -35.28 20.03 2.26
N THR A 180 -34.61 20.84 1.43
CA THR A 180 -33.63 21.81 1.90
C THR A 180 -34.28 23.19 1.85
N ALA A 181 -34.30 23.88 2.98
CA ALA A 181 -34.64 25.29 3.06
C ALA A 181 -33.35 26.10 3.20
N GLN A 182 -33.17 27.12 2.37
CA GLN A 182 -31.97 27.95 2.32
C GLN A 182 -32.37 29.42 2.39
N VAL A 183 -31.72 30.18 3.27
CA VAL A 183 -31.89 31.64 3.31
C VAL A 183 -30.84 32.27 2.41
N SER A 184 -31.25 32.73 1.24
CA SER A 184 -30.40 33.40 0.26
C SER A 184 -30.59 34.91 0.31
N GLY A 185 -29.49 35.66 0.47
CA GLY A 185 -29.46 37.13 0.42
C GLY A 185 -28.16 37.64 -0.19
N TYR A 186 -28.24 38.65 -1.06
CA TYR A 186 -27.10 39.15 -1.85
C TYR A 186 -25.99 39.85 -1.03
N GLY A 187 -26.21 40.12 0.26
CA GLY A 187 -25.18 40.66 1.17
C GLY A 187 -24.33 39.60 1.89
N VAL A 188 -24.70 38.32 1.80
CA VAL A 188 -24.08 37.24 2.59
C VAL A 188 -23.03 36.46 1.77
N SER A 189 -23.18 36.43 0.44
CA SER A 189 -22.29 35.76 -0.50
C SER A 189 -20.87 36.35 -0.52
N MET A 190 -20.72 37.65 -0.24
CA MET A 190 -19.43 38.33 -0.15
C MET A 190 -18.67 37.97 1.13
N ALA A 191 -19.37 37.79 2.25
CA ALA A 191 -18.76 37.35 3.51
C ALA A 191 -18.30 35.89 3.42
N GLN A 192 -19.06 35.01 2.76
CA GLN A 192 -18.71 33.59 2.59
C GLN A 192 -17.45 33.38 1.74
N ALA A 193 -17.26 34.18 0.68
CA ALA A 193 -16.05 34.15 -0.13
C ALA A 193 -14.84 34.69 0.66
N ALA A 194 -15.04 35.77 1.43
CA ALA A 194 -14.00 36.35 2.28
C ALA A 194 -13.61 35.42 3.44
N ASP A 195 -14.56 34.75 4.10
CA ASP A 195 -14.28 33.81 5.20
C ASP A 195 -13.65 32.51 4.72
N LYS A 196 -14.09 31.95 3.57
CA LYS A 196 -13.41 30.79 2.98
C LYS A 196 -11.99 31.12 2.52
N VAL A 197 -11.76 32.32 1.96
CA VAL A 197 -10.42 32.80 1.61
C VAL A 197 -9.57 33.03 2.87
N ALA A 198 -10.13 33.65 3.92
CA ALA A 198 -9.43 33.92 5.17
C ALA A 198 -9.09 32.64 5.96
N GLN A 199 -9.97 31.63 5.95
CA GLN A 199 -9.69 30.31 6.54
C GLN A 199 -8.71 29.49 5.69
N SER A 200 -8.75 29.61 4.36
CA SER A 200 -7.79 28.93 3.46
C SER A 200 -6.36 29.44 3.62
N HIS A 201 -6.18 30.72 3.98
CA HIS A 201 -4.87 31.29 4.31
C HIS A 201 -4.22 30.71 5.57
N LYS A 202 -4.98 30.02 6.43
CA LYS A 202 -4.40 29.36 7.61
C LYS A 202 -3.88 27.95 7.33
N GLN A 203 -4.10 27.37 6.12
CA GLN A 203 -3.78 25.94 5.92
C GLN A 203 -3.12 25.51 4.59
N SER A 204 -2.92 26.31 3.53
CA SER A 204 -2.07 25.87 2.39
C SER A 204 -1.61 26.93 1.37
N ASP A 205 -0.37 26.78 0.88
CA ASP A 205 0.37 27.59 -0.11
C ASP A 205 0.17 27.16 -1.59
N ASP A 206 -0.99 26.60 -2.00
CA ASP A 206 -1.16 26.17 -3.41
C ASP A 206 -1.82 27.27 -4.30
N PRO A 207 -1.08 27.88 -5.26
CA PRO A 207 -1.56 28.99 -6.09
C PRO A 207 -2.71 28.61 -7.04
N ARG A 208 -2.92 27.32 -7.33
CA ARG A 208 -4.01 26.88 -8.21
C ARG A 208 -5.38 26.98 -7.54
N LEU A 209 -5.42 26.79 -6.21
CA LEU A 209 -6.65 26.94 -5.43
C LEU A 209 -7.10 28.41 -5.39
N GLN A 210 -6.15 29.35 -5.25
CA GLN A 210 -6.45 30.78 -5.27
C GLN A 210 -7.09 31.25 -6.58
N ALA A 211 -6.63 30.71 -7.72
CA ALA A 211 -7.18 31.05 -9.04
C ALA A 211 -8.62 30.57 -9.22
N ILE A 212 -8.96 29.36 -8.73
CA ILE A 212 -10.35 28.87 -8.74
C ILE A 212 -11.24 29.75 -7.87
N TYR A 213 -10.79 30.11 -6.66
CA TYR A 213 -11.55 30.99 -5.77
C TYR A 213 -11.75 32.39 -6.36
N ALA A 214 -10.72 32.97 -7.01
CA ALA A 214 -10.81 34.26 -7.67
C ALA A 214 -11.78 34.24 -8.87
N ALA A 215 -11.73 33.19 -9.69
CA ALA A 215 -12.67 33.02 -10.81
C ALA A 215 -14.13 32.86 -10.32
N GLN A 216 -14.33 32.12 -9.23
CA GLN A 216 -15.65 31.93 -8.64
C GLN A 216 -16.21 33.25 -8.07
N ALA A 217 -15.38 34.04 -7.41
CA ALA A 217 -15.75 35.37 -6.91
C ALA A 217 -16.16 36.34 -8.04
N ALA A 218 -15.45 36.32 -9.17
CA ALA A 218 -15.78 37.15 -10.34
C ALA A 218 -17.13 36.77 -10.98
N MET A 219 -17.44 35.48 -11.08
CA MET A 219 -18.74 35.01 -11.60
C MET A 219 -19.92 35.39 -10.70
N THR A 220 -19.74 35.39 -9.38
CA THR A 220 -20.77 35.81 -8.42
C THR A 220 -21.04 37.32 -8.49
N ALA A 221 -20.01 38.15 -8.70
CA ALA A 221 -20.17 39.60 -8.82
C ALA A 221 -20.98 40.01 -10.06
N LEU A 222 -20.75 39.33 -11.19
CA LEU A 222 -21.48 39.57 -12.45
C LEU A 222 -22.96 39.18 -12.38
N SER A 223 -23.31 38.15 -11.61
CA SER A 223 -24.70 37.69 -11.45
C SER A 223 -25.52 38.58 -10.49
N ALA A 224 -24.87 39.24 -9.53
CA ALA A 224 -25.52 40.19 -8.61
C ALA A 224 -25.90 41.52 -9.29
N TYR A 225 -25.18 41.96 -10.31
CA TYR A 225 -25.42 43.25 -10.98
C TYR A 225 -26.74 43.30 -11.78
N ASN A 226 -27.27 42.16 -12.22
CA ASN A 226 -28.44 42.10 -13.10
C ASN A 226 -29.81 42.01 -12.40
N GLN A 227 -29.89 41.98 -11.05
CA GLN A 227 -31.18 41.93 -10.35
C GLN A 227 -31.20 42.86 -9.13
N ASN A 228 -31.82 44.04 -9.33
CA ASN A 228 -32.07 45.01 -8.29
C ASN A 228 -33.34 44.63 -7.49
N THR A 229 -33.18 43.99 -6.33
CA THR A 229 -34.18 43.99 -5.24
C THR A 229 -33.57 43.41 -3.96
N ALA A 230 -33.46 44.25 -2.92
CA ALA A 230 -33.12 43.81 -1.57
C ALA A 230 -34.33 43.10 -0.93
N ALA A 231 -34.30 41.77 -0.92
CA ALA A 231 -35.20 40.96 -0.13
C ALA A 231 -34.45 39.71 0.32
N VAL A 232 -34.50 39.41 1.62
CA VAL A 232 -34.11 38.09 2.14
C VAL A 232 -35.05 37.08 1.49
N LYS A 233 -34.52 36.22 0.62
CA LYS A 233 -35.31 35.23 -0.10
C LYS A 233 -35.07 33.87 0.52
N VAL A 234 -36.11 33.28 1.10
CA VAL A 234 -36.10 31.87 1.50
C VAL A 234 -36.41 31.05 0.27
N THR A 235 -35.49 30.17 -0.11
CA THR A 235 -35.68 29.22 -1.21
C THR A 235 -35.86 27.83 -0.61
N VAL A 236 -36.94 27.15 -0.98
CA VAL A 236 -37.20 25.75 -0.62
C VAL A 236 -37.00 24.90 -1.87
N SER A 237 -36.19 23.86 -1.76
CA SER A 237 -35.90 22.95 -2.87
C SER A 237 -35.92 21.50 -2.39
N ALA A 238 -36.44 20.60 -3.22
CA ALA A 238 -36.23 19.17 -3.03
C ALA A 238 -34.82 18.80 -3.49
N THR A 239 -34.07 18.13 -2.62
CA THR A 239 -32.73 17.62 -2.92
C THR A 239 -32.78 16.11 -3.03
N VAL A 240 -32.33 15.62 -4.18
CA VAL A 240 -32.05 14.20 -4.43
C VAL A 240 -30.59 14.13 -4.86
N GLY A 241 -29.78 13.43 -4.09
CA GLY A 241 -28.36 13.29 -4.35
C GLY A 241 -27.92 11.86 -4.17
N SER A 242 -27.15 11.33 -5.12
CA SER A 242 -26.39 10.11 -4.94
C SER A 242 -24.96 10.37 -5.35
N SER A 243 -24.02 9.85 -4.57
CA SER A 243 -22.60 9.91 -4.85
C SER A 243 -21.98 8.54 -4.64
N HIS A 244 -21.01 8.21 -5.47
CA HIS A 244 -20.21 7.01 -5.35
C HIS A 244 -18.76 7.39 -5.61
N GLN A 245 -17.86 6.94 -4.75
CA GLN A 245 -16.44 7.17 -4.86
C GLN A 245 -15.72 5.86 -4.57
N SER A 246 -14.72 5.55 -5.37
CA SER A 246 -13.80 4.43 -5.17
C SER A 246 -12.37 4.90 -5.36
N VAL A 247 -11.47 4.42 -4.51
CA VAL A 247 -10.04 4.73 -4.54
C VAL A 247 -9.31 3.41 -4.37
N GLU A 248 -8.34 3.16 -5.24
CA GLU A 248 -7.40 2.04 -5.13
C GLU A 248 -5.98 2.61 -5.01
N GLN A 249 -5.20 2.06 -4.11
CA GLN A 249 -3.81 2.42 -3.86
C GLN A 249 -2.98 1.15 -3.89
N LYS A 250 -1.89 1.17 -4.65
CA LYS A 250 -0.93 0.07 -4.72
C LYS A 250 0.48 0.62 -4.53
N SER A 251 1.27 -0.02 -3.68
CA SER A 251 2.68 0.29 -3.48
C SER A 251 3.47 -1.01 -3.47
N THR A 252 4.64 -0.99 -4.10
CA THR A 252 5.56 -2.13 -4.17
C THR A 252 6.96 -1.68 -3.81
N GLN A 253 7.64 -2.40 -2.93
CA GLN A 253 9.06 -2.20 -2.60
C GLN A 253 9.83 -3.47 -2.91
N GLN A 254 11.02 -3.33 -3.51
CA GLN A 254 11.87 -4.45 -3.92
C GLN A 254 13.17 -4.46 -3.12
N SER A 255 13.59 -5.63 -2.63
CA SER A 255 14.92 -5.84 -2.05
C SER A 255 15.63 -6.97 -2.77
N GLY A 256 16.76 -6.66 -3.42
CA GLY A 256 17.52 -7.65 -4.20
C GLY A 256 18.26 -8.67 -3.35
N SER A 257 18.62 -9.78 -3.98
CA SER A 257 19.47 -10.82 -3.39
C SER A 257 20.91 -10.32 -3.20
N VAL A 258 21.59 -10.81 -2.16
CA VAL A 258 22.98 -10.46 -1.86
C VAL A 258 23.82 -11.73 -1.90
N LEU A 259 24.87 -11.72 -2.71
CA LEU A 259 25.87 -12.77 -2.79
C LEU A 259 27.20 -12.19 -2.35
N LYS A 260 27.76 -12.72 -1.26
CA LYS A 260 29.01 -12.23 -0.70
C LYS A 260 29.96 -13.36 -0.36
N ALA A 261 31.22 -13.22 -0.72
CA ALA A 261 32.31 -14.05 -0.25
C ALA A 261 33.41 -13.21 0.41
N GLY A 262 34.13 -13.81 1.36
CA GLY A 262 35.37 -13.23 1.90
C GLY A 262 36.53 -13.30 0.90
N GLY A 263 36.51 -14.31 0.02
CA GLY A 263 37.37 -14.49 -1.15
C GLY A 263 36.54 -14.43 -2.43
N ASP A 264 36.65 -15.44 -3.29
CA ASP A 264 36.08 -15.40 -4.64
C ASP A 264 34.58 -15.73 -4.70
N VAL A 265 33.86 -15.04 -5.58
CA VAL A 265 32.51 -15.37 -6.02
C VAL A 265 32.54 -15.83 -7.48
N ALA A 266 32.07 -17.05 -7.73
CA ALA A 266 31.90 -17.60 -9.07
C ALA A 266 30.43 -17.97 -9.29
N VAL A 267 29.81 -17.40 -10.32
CA VAL A 267 28.45 -17.70 -10.76
C VAL A 267 28.54 -18.20 -12.20
N THR A 268 28.19 -19.46 -12.44
CA THR A 268 28.29 -20.11 -13.75
C THR A 268 26.94 -20.67 -14.16
N ALA A 269 26.34 -20.07 -15.18
CA ALA A 269 25.17 -20.62 -15.87
C ALA A 269 25.60 -21.29 -17.18
N LYS A 270 24.92 -22.37 -17.56
CA LYS A 270 25.10 -22.98 -18.89
C LYS A 270 24.44 -22.14 -20.00
N GLN A 271 23.41 -21.40 -19.65
CA GLN A 271 22.62 -20.55 -20.53
C GLN A 271 22.68 -19.12 -19.98
N ASP A 272 21.70 -18.71 -19.17
CA ASP A 272 21.56 -17.31 -18.79
C ASP A 272 21.84 -17.02 -17.30
N ILE A 273 22.40 -15.85 -17.03
CA ILE A 273 22.40 -15.21 -15.71
C ILE A 273 21.54 -13.95 -15.79
N THR A 274 20.47 -13.90 -15.00
CA THR A 274 19.58 -12.74 -14.89
C THR A 274 19.51 -12.26 -13.44
N GLY A 275 19.38 -10.96 -13.25
CA GLY A 275 19.18 -10.42 -11.91
C GLY A 275 18.78 -8.97 -11.88
N GLU A 276 17.91 -8.63 -10.93
CA GLU A 276 17.40 -7.27 -10.71
C GLU A 276 17.70 -6.85 -9.26
N GLY A 277 18.37 -5.72 -9.08
CA GLY A 277 18.69 -5.18 -7.75
C GLY A 277 19.73 -5.99 -6.94
N VAL A 278 20.44 -6.92 -7.57
CA VAL A 278 21.39 -7.84 -6.91
C VAL A 278 22.67 -7.14 -6.52
N LYS A 279 23.22 -7.53 -5.35
CA LYS A 279 24.57 -7.12 -4.94
C LYS A 279 25.49 -8.34 -4.86
N ILE A 280 26.58 -8.32 -5.62
CA ILE A 280 27.60 -9.37 -5.63
C ILE A 280 28.94 -8.79 -5.19
N SER A 281 29.61 -9.40 -4.22
CA SER A 281 30.90 -8.92 -3.70
C SER A 281 31.80 -10.06 -3.24
N GLY A 282 33.07 -9.99 -3.62
CA GLY A 282 34.16 -10.86 -3.19
C GLY A 282 35.49 -10.24 -3.61
N ASP A 283 36.60 -10.90 -3.30
CA ASP A 283 37.94 -10.52 -3.77
C ASP A 283 38.01 -10.54 -5.29
N ASN A 284 37.50 -11.61 -5.90
CA ASN A 284 37.22 -11.69 -7.33
C ASN A 284 35.77 -12.08 -7.56
N VAL A 285 35.14 -11.51 -8.59
CA VAL A 285 33.78 -11.85 -9.01
C VAL A 285 33.81 -12.29 -10.47
N SER A 286 33.43 -13.54 -10.71
CA SER A 286 33.30 -14.12 -12.05
C SER A 286 31.86 -14.50 -12.33
N LEU A 287 31.29 -13.95 -13.39
CA LEU A 287 29.97 -14.29 -13.92
C LEU A 287 30.17 -14.89 -15.30
N ASN A 288 29.79 -16.15 -15.49
CA ASN A 288 29.94 -16.86 -16.76
C ASN A 288 28.58 -17.41 -17.21
N ALA A 289 28.16 -17.02 -18.40
CA ALA A 289 26.90 -17.42 -19.05
C ALA A 289 27.22 -17.87 -20.48
N GLY A 290 26.45 -18.82 -21.01
CA GLY A 290 26.72 -19.54 -22.26
C GLY A 290 26.02 -18.97 -23.47
#